data_AF-A0A2P6QWT5-F1
#
_entry.id   AF-A0A2P6QWT5-F1
#
_cell.length_a   1.000
_cell.length_b   1.000
_cell.length_c   1.000
_cell.angle_alpha   90.00
_cell.angle_beta   90.00
_cell.angle_gamma   90.00
#
_symmetry.space_group_name_H-M   'P 1'
#
loop_
_entity.id
_entity.type
_entity.pdbx_description
1 polymer ?
#
loop_
_entity_poly.entity_id
_entity_poly.type
_entity_poly.pdbx_seq_one_letter_code
_entity_poly.pdbx_strand_id
1 'polypeptide(L)'
;MKLFHVRSVESLDRMCEVIKNINSIDLFRSGIYELMFDAAERGNSELFPRLWKANPELLWRVNSNKKTIFQVAVECRQEKVYSLIYGLTADHKKVIANAADDKNNSVVHLAAVLSPSAKLDHISGGALHMQRELQWFKELESLSPLCLEYSNTDEKKPGELFTESHKELMKEGEMWMKDTATSCTVVGGLIITMMFATAFAIPGGNNGDTGLPIFIEYKLFMVFIISAAVSLFSSTTSVLMFLGILITTFLSL
;
A
#
# COMPACT_ATOMS: atom_id res chain seq x y z
N MET A 1 -16.79 13.28 18.15
CA MET A 1 -15.41 13.41 17.63
C MET A 1 -14.76 14.77 17.92
N LYS A 2 -15.45 15.91 17.74
CA LYS A 2 -14.86 17.26 17.96
C LYS A 2 -14.37 17.54 19.39
N LEU A 3 -15.08 17.10 20.44
CA LEU A 3 -14.69 17.40 21.82
C LEU A 3 -13.40 16.70 22.27
N PHE A 4 -13.20 15.43 21.85
CA PHE A 4 -11.96 14.70 22.14
C PHE A 4 -10.77 15.35 21.45
N HIS A 5 -10.91 15.71 20.16
CA HIS A 5 -9.87 16.40 19.42
C HIS A 5 -9.50 17.76 20.04
N VAL A 6 -10.47 18.54 20.54
CA VAL A 6 -10.20 19.83 21.20
C VAL A 6 -9.40 19.63 22.49
N ARG A 7 -9.77 18.65 23.33
CA ARG A 7 -9.03 18.33 24.56
C ARG A 7 -7.62 17.79 24.28
N SER A 8 -7.44 17.01 23.23
CA SER A 8 -6.13 16.52 22.79
C SER A 8 -5.22 17.69 22.39
N VAL A 9 -5.76 18.68 21.67
CA VAL A 9 -5.03 19.87 21.24
C VAL A 9 -4.64 20.74 22.43
N GLU A 10 -5.56 21.01 23.37
CA GLU A 10 -5.25 21.78 24.58
C GLU A 10 -4.18 21.11 25.45
N SER A 11 -4.22 19.77 25.53
CA SER A 11 -3.21 18.99 26.27
C SER A 11 -1.83 19.10 25.60
N LEU A 12 -1.80 19.02 24.27
CA LEU A 12 -0.58 19.17 23.48
C LEU A 12 0.00 20.58 23.58
N ASP A 13 -0.83 21.62 23.61
CA ASP A 13 -0.36 23.00 23.77
C ASP A 13 0.29 23.21 25.14
N ARG A 14 -0.30 22.66 26.21
CA ARG A 14 0.32 22.68 27.55
C ARG A 14 1.65 21.91 27.57
N MET A 15 1.73 20.76 26.90
CA MET A 15 2.99 20.01 26.77
C MET A 15 4.04 20.83 26.04
N CYS A 16 3.68 21.53 24.96
CA CYS A 16 4.59 22.38 24.21
C CYS A 16 5.15 23.53 25.07
N GLU A 17 4.34 24.15 25.93
CA GLU A 17 4.80 25.18 26.86
C GLU A 17 5.81 24.65 27.89
N VAL A 18 5.62 23.42 28.37
CA VAL A 18 6.59 22.76 29.26
C VAL A 18 7.88 22.44 28.50
N ILE A 19 7.77 21.86 27.31
CA ILE A 19 8.89 21.44 26.46
C ILE A 19 9.77 22.61 26.01
N LYS A 20 9.19 23.80 25.87
CA LYS A 20 9.90 25.01 25.47
C LYS A 20 10.93 25.46 26.52
N ASN A 21 10.66 25.21 27.80
CA ASN A 21 11.43 25.75 28.93
C ASN A 21 12.16 24.66 29.73
N ILE A 22 11.90 23.38 29.46
CA ILE A 22 12.55 22.26 30.12
C ILE A 22 13.99 22.10 29.63
N ASN A 23 14.92 21.85 30.55
CA ASN A 23 16.31 21.56 30.19
C ASN A 23 16.44 20.14 29.60
N SER A 24 17.58 19.84 28.97
CA SER A 24 17.81 18.56 28.28
C SER A 24 17.78 17.34 29.20
N ILE A 25 18.17 17.48 30.47
CA ILE A 25 18.23 16.40 31.48
C ILE A 25 16.81 16.04 31.94
N ASP A 26 16.00 17.04 32.24
CA ASP A 26 14.62 16.85 32.68
C ASP A 26 13.74 16.39 31.52
N LEU A 27 14.02 16.84 30.30
CA LEU A 27 13.39 16.33 29.09
C LEU A 27 13.68 14.85 28.86
N PHE A 28 14.92 14.41 29.09
CA PHE A 28 15.28 13.00 29.04
C PHE A 28 14.54 12.17 30.10
N ARG A 29 14.34 12.71 31.31
CA ARG A 29 13.63 12.03 32.39
C ARG A 29 12.10 12.05 32.26
N SER A 30 11.56 12.88 31.38
CA SER A 30 10.12 13.14 31.27
C SER A 30 9.32 12.05 30.54
N GLY A 31 9.98 11.11 29.86
CA GLY A 31 9.31 10.12 29.01
C GLY A 31 8.85 10.66 27.63
N ILE A 32 9.11 11.93 27.34
CA ILE A 32 8.65 12.60 26.11
C ILE A 32 9.31 11.99 24.87
N TYR A 33 10.55 11.52 24.97
CA TYR A 33 11.23 10.88 23.86
C TYR A 33 10.57 9.56 23.49
N GLU A 34 10.30 8.67 24.45
CA GLU A 34 9.58 7.42 24.17
C GLU A 34 8.21 7.70 23.56
N LEU A 35 7.47 8.66 24.11
CA LEU A 35 6.14 9.02 23.60
C LEU A 35 6.19 9.55 22.16
N MET A 36 7.23 10.28 21.78
CA MET A 36 7.43 10.74 20.41
C MET A 36 7.65 9.57 19.43
N PHE A 37 8.44 8.58 19.82
CA PHE A 37 8.67 7.39 18.99
C PHE A 37 7.42 6.52 18.89
N ASP A 38 6.73 6.27 20.01
CA ASP A 38 5.43 5.57 20.01
C ASP A 38 4.41 6.26 19.09
N ALA A 39 4.38 7.59 19.10
CA ALA A 39 3.52 8.36 18.23
C ALA A 39 3.91 8.23 16.75
N ALA A 40 5.20 8.17 16.43
CA ALA A 40 5.71 7.94 15.08
C ALA A 40 5.31 6.55 14.60
N GLU A 41 5.49 5.51 15.42
CA GLU A 41 5.11 4.12 15.11
C GLU A 41 3.62 3.97 14.82
N ARG A 42 2.78 4.76 15.51
CA ARG A 42 1.31 4.75 15.36
C ARG A 42 0.78 5.69 14.28
N GLY A 43 1.65 6.46 13.60
CA GLY A 43 1.24 7.35 12.52
C GLY A 43 0.63 8.68 12.97
N ASN A 44 0.80 9.07 14.23
CA ASN A 44 0.25 10.32 14.76
C ASN A 44 1.09 11.53 14.31
N SER A 45 0.92 11.96 13.07
CA SER A 45 1.73 13.04 12.47
C SER A 45 1.47 14.44 13.02
N GLU A 46 0.27 14.72 13.54
CA GLU A 46 -0.18 16.07 13.91
C GLU A 46 0.61 16.72 15.05
N LEU A 47 1.26 15.92 15.90
CA LEU A 47 2.03 16.41 17.04
C LEU A 47 3.39 16.97 16.68
N PHE A 48 4.08 16.39 15.70
CA PHE A 48 5.49 16.72 15.43
C PHE A 48 5.71 18.18 15.02
N PRO A 49 4.90 18.81 14.15
CA PRO A 49 5.08 20.23 13.82
C PRO A 49 5.00 21.14 15.05
N ARG A 50 4.15 20.82 16.03
CA ARG A 50 4.02 21.60 17.27
C ARG A 50 5.20 21.36 18.20
N LEU A 51 5.62 20.10 18.35
CA LEU A 51 6.76 19.73 19.18
C LEU A 51 8.07 20.36 18.68
N TRP A 52 8.36 20.28 17.39
CA TRP A 52 9.57 20.88 16.81
C TRP A 52 9.56 22.40 16.85
N LYS A 53 8.39 23.03 16.75
CA LYS A 53 8.25 24.46 16.95
C LYS A 53 8.53 24.87 18.40
N ALA A 54 8.09 24.05 19.36
CA ALA A 54 8.32 24.30 20.79
C ALA A 54 9.78 24.08 21.18
N ASN A 55 10.41 23.03 20.64
CA ASN A 55 11.81 22.71 20.88
C ASN A 55 12.44 22.03 19.64
N PRO A 56 13.20 22.77 18.81
CA PRO A 56 13.80 22.25 17.58
C PRO A 56 14.80 21.11 17.77
N GLU A 57 15.42 20.98 18.96
CA GLU A 57 16.36 19.88 19.27
C GLU A 57 15.71 18.51 19.18
N LEU A 58 14.38 18.46 19.36
CA LEU A 58 13.58 17.23 19.25
C LEU A 58 13.63 16.61 17.83
N LEU A 59 13.93 17.40 16.80
CA LEU A 59 14.07 16.92 15.42
C LEU A 59 15.24 15.92 15.28
N TRP A 60 16.31 16.14 16.04
CA TRP A 60 17.56 15.40 15.92
C TRP A 60 17.65 14.22 16.89
N ARG A 61 16.60 13.96 17.66
CA ARG A 61 16.57 12.86 18.61
C ARG A 61 16.48 11.52 17.89
N VAL A 62 17.20 10.57 18.46
CA VAL A 62 17.22 9.18 18.02
C VAL A 62 16.83 8.27 19.18
N ASN A 63 16.23 7.12 18.88
CA ASN A 63 15.89 6.11 19.88
C ASN A 63 17.13 5.28 20.27
N SER A 64 16.92 4.22 21.07
CA SER A 64 17.97 3.30 21.51
C SER A 64 18.75 2.66 20.36
N ASN A 65 18.12 2.50 19.19
CA ASN A 65 18.69 1.87 18.00
C ASN A 65 19.28 2.93 17.05
N LYS A 66 19.49 4.16 17.52
CA LYS A 66 19.92 5.32 16.73
C LYS A 66 19.00 5.68 15.56
N LYS A 67 17.73 5.25 15.58
CA LYS A 67 16.74 5.62 14.55
C LYS A 67 16.13 6.98 14.85
N THR A 68 16.09 7.84 13.83
CA THR A 68 15.28 9.07 13.84
C THR A 68 13.79 8.74 13.78
N ILE A 69 12.92 9.71 14.09
CA ILE A 69 11.47 9.50 13.97
C ILE A 69 11.04 9.14 12.53
N PHE A 70 11.79 9.61 11.52
CA PHE A 70 11.49 9.36 10.11
C PHE A 70 11.85 7.94 9.71
N GLN A 71 12.95 7.41 10.23
CA GLN A 71 13.34 6.02 10.04
C GLN A 71 12.34 5.06 10.71
N VAL A 72 11.86 5.40 11.91
CA VAL A 72 10.79 4.64 12.59
C VAL A 72 9.48 4.70 11.79
N ALA A 73 9.09 5.88 11.31
CA ALA A 73 7.91 6.02 10.45
C ALA A 73 8.02 5.15 9.19
N VAL A 74 9.20 5.04 8.59
CA VAL A 74 9.44 4.23 7.39
C VAL A 74 9.33 2.74 7.68
N GLU A 75 9.94 2.27 8.76
CA GLU A 75 9.85 0.88 9.22
C GLU A 75 8.39 0.47 9.51
N CYS A 76 7.57 1.39 10.02
CA CYS A 76 6.16 1.16 10.36
C CYS A 76 5.16 1.50 9.24
N ARG A 77 5.61 1.88 8.03
CA ARG A 77 4.77 2.31 6.89
C ARG A 77 3.86 3.51 7.20
N GLN A 78 4.35 4.45 7.99
CA GLN A 78 3.62 5.65 8.42
C GLN A 78 3.87 6.84 7.48
N GLU A 79 3.28 6.77 6.29
CA GLU A 79 3.45 7.76 5.21
C GLU A 79 3.26 9.21 5.67
N LYS A 80 2.21 9.47 6.47
CA LYS A 80 1.90 10.83 6.95
C LYS A 80 2.99 11.39 7.85
N VAL A 81 3.61 10.57 8.69
CA VAL A 81 4.71 11.01 9.56
C VAL A 81 5.96 11.24 8.72
N TYR A 82 6.28 10.33 7.79
CA TYR A 82 7.43 10.51 6.90
C TYR A 82 7.30 11.77 6.03
N SER A 83 6.10 12.07 5.53
CA SER A 83 5.82 13.24 4.67
C SER A 83 6.19 14.59 5.31
N LEU A 84 6.31 14.65 6.64
CA LEU A 84 6.75 15.85 7.34
C LEU A 84 8.19 16.26 6.95
N ILE A 85 8.99 15.35 6.40
CA ILE A 85 10.34 15.62 5.92
C ILE A 85 10.35 16.69 4.80
N TYR A 86 9.27 16.81 4.03
CA TYR A 86 9.12 17.82 2.98
C TYR A 86 8.88 19.23 3.53
N GLY A 87 8.48 19.36 4.81
CA GLY A 87 8.37 20.64 5.50
C GLY A 87 9.70 21.15 6.09
N LEU A 88 10.78 20.38 5.97
CA LEU A 88 12.09 20.75 6.49
C LEU A 88 12.94 21.51 5.47
N THR A 89 14.00 22.18 5.93
CA THR A 89 14.99 22.79 5.04
C THR A 89 15.72 21.72 4.24
N ALA A 90 16.29 22.10 3.08
CA ALA A 90 17.03 21.17 2.22
C ALA A 90 18.20 20.50 2.96
N ASP A 91 18.91 21.24 3.81
CA ASP A 91 20.01 20.72 4.61
C ASP A 91 19.53 19.70 5.66
N HIS A 92 18.45 20.00 6.38
CA HIS A 92 17.87 19.06 7.34
C HIS A 92 17.38 17.79 6.65
N LYS A 93 16.67 17.93 5.53
CA LYS A 93 16.22 16.80 4.72
C LYS A 93 17.39 15.94 4.29
N LYS A 94 18.49 16.54 3.82
CA LYS A 94 19.70 15.81 3.41
C LYS A 94 20.32 15.04 4.57
N VAL A 95 20.45 15.64 5.75
CA VAL A 95 21.03 14.95 6.93
C VAL A 95 20.15 13.77 7.34
N ILE A 96 18.84 13.96 7.44
CA ILE A 96 17.89 12.92 7.87
C ILE A 96 17.81 11.79 6.84
N ALA A 97 17.74 12.10 5.55
CA ALA A 97 17.63 11.12 4.48
C ALA A 97 18.86 10.21 4.36
N ASN A 98 20.03 10.69 4.81
CA ASN A 98 21.30 9.94 4.82
C ASN A 98 21.67 9.41 6.22
N ALA A 99 20.79 9.56 7.21
CA ALA A 99 21.03 9.01 8.54
C ALA A 99 21.02 7.47 8.49
N ALA A 100 21.85 6.86 9.34
CA ALA A 100 21.94 5.42 9.50
C ALA A 100 21.66 5.03 10.96
N ASP A 101 20.99 3.89 11.15
CA ASP A 101 20.75 3.33 12.47
C ASP A 101 22.02 2.64 13.04
N ASP A 102 21.89 1.98 14.18
CA ASP A 102 22.99 1.25 14.84
C ASP A 102 23.57 0.10 14.00
N LYS A 103 22.80 -0.43 13.04
CA LYS A 103 23.17 -1.49 12.09
C LYS A 103 23.54 -0.94 10.72
N ASN A 104 23.83 0.36 10.63
CA ASN A 104 24.13 1.04 9.38
C ASN A 104 23.00 0.94 8.33
N ASN A 105 21.74 0.72 8.76
CA ASN A 105 20.60 0.75 7.85
C ASN A 105 20.22 2.20 7.54
N SER A 106 20.27 2.56 6.26
CA SER A 106 19.66 3.78 5.74
C SER A 106 18.14 3.69 5.75
N VAL A 107 17.46 4.80 5.43
CA VAL A 107 16.00 4.82 5.23
C VAL A 107 15.52 3.79 4.21
N VAL A 108 16.31 3.52 3.16
CA VAL A 108 15.96 2.56 2.10
C VAL A 108 16.13 1.12 2.57
N HIS A 109 17.12 0.82 3.43
CA HIS A 109 17.21 -0.49 4.08
C HIS A 109 16.01 -0.77 4.99
N LEU A 110 15.53 0.25 5.72
CA LEU A 110 14.35 0.09 6.58
C LEU A 110 13.05 -0.10 5.78
N ALA A 111 12.98 0.51 4.59
CA ALA A 111 11.91 0.24 3.63
C ALA A 111 11.98 -1.18 3.06
N ALA A 112 13.18 -1.74 2.97
CA ALA A 112 13.43 -3.08 2.45
C ALA A 112 12.95 -4.20 3.38
N VAL A 113 12.78 -3.92 4.67
CA VAL A 113 12.31 -4.91 5.65
C VAL A 113 10.79 -4.86 5.71
N LEU A 114 10.16 -6.02 5.58
CA LEU A 114 8.71 -6.18 5.70
C LEU A 114 8.25 -5.65 7.07
N SER A 115 7.30 -4.73 7.06
CA SER A 115 6.95 -4.00 8.27
C SER A 115 6.33 -4.91 9.34
N PRO A 116 6.71 -4.77 10.62
CA PRO A 116 6.07 -5.50 11.71
C PRO A 116 4.56 -5.23 11.83
N SER A 117 4.13 -4.00 11.51
CA SER A 117 2.73 -3.57 11.54
C SER A 117 1.93 -4.05 10.33
N ALA A 118 2.60 -4.36 9.21
CA ALA A 118 1.96 -4.85 7.99
C ALA A 118 1.28 -6.23 8.18
N LYS A 119 1.55 -6.93 9.29
CA LYS A 119 0.79 -8.12 9.70
C LYS A 119 -0.70 -7.87 9.96
N LEU A 120 -1.12 -6.61 10.16
CA LEU A 120 -2.51 -6.27 10.48
C LEU A 120 -3.40 -6.01 9.25
N ASP A 121 -2.83 -5.84 8.06
CA ASP A 121 -3.57 -5.54 6.81
C ASP A 121 -3.99 -6.83 6.05
N HIS A 122 -4.49 -7.84 6.78
CA HIS A 122 -4.96 -9.14 6.25
C HIS A 122 -6.09 -9.03 5.20
N ILE A 123 -6.59 -7.83 4.94
CA ILE A 123 -7.76 -7.58 4.07
C ILE A 123 -7.37 -7.56 2.58
N SER A 124 -6.11 -7.25 2.25
CA SER A 124 -5.63 -7.10 0.87
C SER A 124 -4.79 -8.32 0.51
N GLY A 125 -5.26 -9.21 -0.37
CA GLY A 125 -4.56 -10.47 -0.70
C GLY A 125 -3.05 -10.30 -0.97
N GLY A 126 -2.24 -11.33 -0.73
CA GLY A 126 -0.77 -11.23 -0.66
C GLY A 126 -0.11 -10.50 -1.83
N ALA A 127 -0.71 -10.53 -3.00
CA ALA A 127 -0.24 -9.84 -4.19
C ALA A 127 -0.40 -8.32 -4.13
N LEU A 128 -1.53 -7.82 -3.61
CA LEU A 128 -1.77 -6.39 -3.36
C LEU A 128 -0.89 -5.86 -2.22
N HIS A 129 -0.67 -6.69 -1.21
CA HIS A 129 0.24 -6.36 -0.13
C HIS A 129 1.68 -6.24 -0.65
N MET A 130 2.16 -7.19 -1.46
CA MET A 130 3.47 -7.11 -2.12
C MET A 130 3.59 -5.86 -3.00
N GLN A 131 2.53 -5.50 -3.73
CA GLN A 131 2.51 -4.30 -4.56
C GLN A 131 2.74 -3.03 -3.73
N ARG A 132 2.02 -2.90 -2.60
CA ARG A 132 2.16 -1.74 -1.70
C ARG A 132 3.57 -1.64 -1.13
N GLU A 133 4.15 -2.75 -0.69
CA GLU A 133 5.52 -2.78 -0.16
C GLU A 133 6.54 -2.38 -1.23
N LEU A 134 6.38 -2.85 -2.48
CA LEU A 134 7.24 -2.47 -3.59
C LEU A 134 7.12 -0.98 -3.94
N GLN A 135 5.90 -0.43 -3.95
CA GLN A 135 5.67 0.99 -4.20
C GLN A 135 6.34 1.86 -3.13
N TRP A 136 6.17 1.49 -1.85
CA TRP A 136 6.80 2.18 -0.73
C TRP A 136 8.33 2.15 -0.82
N PHE A 137 8.89 0.98 -1.16
CA PHE A 137 10.32 0.83 -1.37
C PHE A 137 10.83 1.74 -2.49
N LYS A 138 10.22 1.68 -3.69
CA LYS A 138 10.57 2.51 -4.85
C LYS A 138 10.50 4.01 -4.56
N GLU A 139 9.51 4.47 -3.80
CA GLU A 139 9.40 5.87 -3.42
C GLU A 139 10.65 6.32 -2.64
N LEU A 140 11.10 5.51 -1.68
CA LEU A 140 12.28 5.83 -0.88
C LEU A 140 13.60 5.65 -1.62
N GLU A 141 13.68 4.71 -2.57
CA GLU A 141 14.82 4.62 -3.49
C GLU A 141 14.99 5.92 -4.28
N SER A 142 13.88 6.49 -4.77
CA SER A 142 13.91 7.74 -5.56
C SER A 142 14.37 8.95 -4.74
N LEU A 143 14.12 8.93 -3.42
CA LEU A 143 14.48 10.03 -2.52
C LEU A 143 15.89 9.93 -1.97
N SER A 144 16.43 8.71 -1.84
CA SER A 144 17.76 8.43 -1.29
C SER A 144 18.58 7.52 -2.21
N PRO A 145 18.85 7.92 -3.48
CA PRO A 145 19.55 7.07 -4.45
C PRO A 145 20.99 6.76 -4.04
N LEU A 146 21.62 7.67 -3.28
CA LEU A 146 22.98 7.47 -2.76
C LEU A 146 23.07 6.23 -1.86
N CYS A 147 21.97 5.82 -1.24
CA CYS A 147 21.96 4.73 -0.27
C CYS A 147 21.78 3.34 -0.87
N LEU A 148 21.57 3.22 -2.19
CA LEU A 148 21.27 1.95 -2.86
C LEU A 148 22.49 1.02 -2.98
N GLU A 149 23.68 1.59 -3.04
CA GLU A 149 24.92 0.84 -3.24
C GLU A 149 25.66 0.51 -1.94
N TYR A 150 25.25 1.09 -0.82
CA TYR A 150 25.86 0.83 0.49
C TYR A 150 25.23 -0.40 1.14
N SER A 151 26.07 -1.22 1.76
CA SER A 151 25.63 -2.34 2.57
C SER A 151 25.45 -1.95 4.04
N ASN A 152 24.48 -2.58 4.70
CA ASN A 152 24.34 -2.52 6.15
C ASN A 152 25.40 -3.38 6.87
N THR A 153 25.31 -3.51 8.20
CA THR A 153 26.25 -4.34 8.98
C THR A 153 26.17 -5.84 8.67
N ASP A 154 25.09 -6.29 8.03
CA ASP A 154 24.93 -7.68 7.57
C ASP A 154 25.43 -7.86 6.12
N GLU A 155 26.17 -6.88 5.59
CA GLU A 155 26.73 -6.83 4.24
C GLU A 155 25.69 -6.82 3.10
N LYS A 156 24.41 -6.57 3.41
CA LYS A 156 23.32 -6.57 2.43
C LYS A 156 23.02 -5.17 1.91
N LYS A 157 22.81 -5.06 0.60
CA LYS A 157 22.23 -3.86 -0.02
C LYS A 157 20.70 -3.82 0.17
N PRO A 158 20.03 -2.65 0.01
CA PRO A 158 18.59 -2.55 0.17
C PRO A 158 17.78 -3.49 -0.73
N GLY A 159 18.14 -3.63 -2.01
CA GLY A 159 17.41 -4.51 -2.93
C GLY A 159 17.53 -6.00 -2.60
N GLU A 160 18.69 -6.44 -2.11
CA GLU A 160 18.92 -7.82 -1.64
C GLU A 160 18.09 -8.09 -0.39
N LEU A 161 18.11 -7.14 0.56
CA LEU A 161 17.32 -7.19 1.77
C LEU A 161 15.80 -7.21 1.48
N PHE A 162 15.35 -6.45 0.48
CA PHE A 162 13.94 -6.43 0.06
C PHE A 162 13.50 -7.79 -0.45
N THR A 163 14.29 -8.37 -1.35
CA THR A 163 14.01 -9.70 -1.93
C THR A 163 13.95 -10.78 -0.86
N GLU A 164 14.88 -10.76 0.10
CA GLU A 164 14.92 -11.73 1.19
C GLU A 164 13.76 -11.55 2.17
N SER A 165 13.52 -10.32 2.62
CA SER A 165 12.49 -10.03 3.62
C SER A 165 11.07 -10.26 3.10
N HIS A 166 10.83 -10.14 1.79
CA HIS A 166 9.51 -10.28 1.17
C HIS A 166 9.30 -11.62 0.48
N LYS A 167 10.22 -12.59 0.62
CA LYS A 167 10.18 -13.88 -0.09
C LYS A 167 8.88 -14.65 0.09
N GLU A 168 8.38 -14.77 1.33
CA GLU A 168 7.13 -15.49 1.60
C GLU A 168 5.91 -14.70 1.10
N LEU A 169 5.92 -13.37 1.25
CA LEU A 169 4.86 -12.51 0.71
C LEU A 169 4.78 -12.60 -0.82
N MET A 170 5.93 -12.69 -1.50
CA MET A 170 6.00 -12.89 -2.94
C MET A 170 5.37 -14.22 -3.36
N LYS A 171 5.61 -15.31 -2.62
CA LYS A 171 4.94 -16.61 -2.88
C LYS A 171 3.44 -16.55 -2.64
N GLU A 172 2.99 -15.90 -1.57
CA GLU A 172 1.57 -15.69 -1.31
C GLU A 172 0.92 -14.87 -2.43
N GLY A 173 1.62 -13.85 -2.92
CA GLY A 173 1.19 -13.06 -4.06
C GLY A 173 1.09 -13.87 -5.35
N GLU A 174 2.10 -14.68 -5.66
CA GLU A 174 2.09 -15.57 -6.82
C GLU A 174 0.93 -16.57 -6.76
N MET A 175 0.70 -17.19 -5.60
CA MET A 175 -0.40 -18.12 -5.38
C MET A 175 -1.76 -17.41 -5.56
N TRP A 176 -1.93 -16.25 -4.94
CA TRP A 176 -3.16 -15.45 -5.07
C TRP A 176 -3.46 -15.08 -6.52
N MET A 177 -2.43 -14.69 -7.29
CA MET A 177 -2.57 -14.38 -8.72
C MET A 177 -2.97 -15.63 -9.53
N LYS A 178 -2.36 -16.78 -9.26
CA LYS A 178 -2.64 -18.04 -9.95
C LYS A 178 -4.06 -18.53 -9.70
N ASP A 179 -4.53 -18.47 -8.46
CA ASP A 179 -5.88 -18.89 -8.08
C ASP A 179 -6.94 -17.97 -8.70
N THR A 180 -6.66 -16.67 -8.71
CA THR A 180 -7.52 -15.66 -9.33
C THR A 180 -7.59 -15.84 -10.86
N ALA A 181 -6.44 -16.05 -11.52
CA ALA A 181 -6.38 -16.31 -12.96
C ALA A 181 -7.12 -17.60 -13.34
N THR A 182 -6.98 -18.64 -12.53
CA THR A 182 -7.68 -19.92 -12.72
C THR A 182 -9.19 -19.74 -12.58
N SER A 183 -9.65 -19.08 -11.52
CA SER A 183 -11.06 -18.78 -11.30
C SER A 183 -11.65 -17.97 -12.45
N CYS A 184 -10.93 -16.93 -12.91
CA CYS A 184 -11.34 -16.11 -14.06
C CYS A 184 -11.40 -16.92 -15.36
N THR A 185 -10.44 -17.82 -15.58
CA THR A 185 -10.41 -18.69 -16.78
C THR A 185 -11.59 -19.66 -16.79
N VAL A 186 -11.93 -20.25 -15.64
CA VAL A 186 -13.11 -21.13 -15.52
C VAL A 186 -14.40 -20.37 -15.82
N VAL A 187 -14.60 -19.20 -15.22
CA VAL A 187 -15.78 -18.36 -15.49
C VAL A 187 -15.84 -17.95 -16.96
N GLY A 188 -14.71 -17.51 -17.54
CA GLY A 188 -14.62 -17.19 -18.96
C GLY A 188 -14.98 -18.37 -19.87
N GLY A 189 -14.46 -19.56 -19.56
CA GLY A 189 -14.78 -20.80 -20.28
C GLY A 189 -16.27 -21.16 -20.21
N LEU A 190 -16.90 -21.00 -19.03
CA LEU A 190 -18.34 -21.23 -18.87
C LEU A 190 -19.18 -20.25 -19.69
N ILE A 191 -18.80 -18.97 -19.71
CA ILE A 191 -19.48 -17.95 -20.54
C ILE A 191 -19.36 -18.33 -22.02
N ILE A 192 -18.15 -18.64 -22.52
CA ILE A 192 -17.93 -19.04 -23.91
C ILE A 192 -18.77 -20.28 -24.27
N THR A 193 -18.80 -21.28 -23.38
CA THR A 193 -19.54 -22.54 -23.59
C THR A 193 -21.05 -22.29 -23.64
N MET A 194 -21.60 -21.51 -22.70
CA MET A 194 -23.02 -21.16 -22.68
C MET A 194 -23.42 -20.40 -23.94
N MET A 195 -22.54 -19.54 -24.45
CA MET A 195 -22.81 -18.72 -25.63
C MET A 195 -22.74 -19.51 -26.91
N PHE A 196 -21.76 -20.40 -27.03
CA PHE A 196 -21.71 -21.38 -28.12
C PHE A 196 -22.99 -22.22 -28.14
N ALA A 197 -23.40 -22.76 -26.99
CA ALA A 197 -24.65 -23.54 -26.88
C ALA A 197 -25.87 -22.71 -27.29
N THR A 198 -25.99 -21.46 -26.83
CA THR A 198 -27.13 -20.58 -27.15
C THR A 198 -27.18 -20.21 -28.64
N ALA A 199 -26.02 -20.05 -29.28
CA ALA A 199 -25.95 -19.73 -30.72
C ALA A 199 -26.43 -20.88 -31.62
N PHE A 200 -26.28 -22.14 -31.19
CA PHE A 200 -26.68 -23.32 -31.98
C PHE A 200 -27.98 -23.97 -31.50
N ALA A 201 -28.36 -23.81 -30.24
CA ALA A 201 -29.60 -24.31 -29.65
C ALA A 201 -30.65 -23.20 -29.52
N ILE A 202 -30.87 -22.47 -30.62
CA ILE A 202 -31.80 -21.34 -30.64
C ILE A 202 -33.25 -21.88 -30.51
N PRO A 203 -34.12 -21.28 -29.68
CA PRO A 203 -35.51 -21.74 -29.53
C PRO A 203 -36.22 -21.85 -30.88
N GLY A 204 -36.82 -23.02 -31.15
CA GLY A 204 -37.48 -23.34 -32.42
C GLY A 204 -36.56 -23.91 -33.51
N GLY A 205 -35.24 -23.85 -33.33
CA GLY A 205 -34.27 -24.33 -34.32
C GLY A 205 -34.21 -23.48 -35.59
N ASN A 206 -33.50 -23.99 -36.60
CA ASN A 206 -33.38 -23.36 -37.91
C ASN A 206 -34.20 -24.11 -38.96
N ASN A 207 -34.72 -23.38 -39.93
CA ASN A 207 -35.36 -23.93 -41.11
C ASN A 207 -34.31 -24.65 -41.96
N GLY A 208 -34.57 -25.91 -42.34
CA GLY A 208 -33.66 -26.74 -43.11
C GLY A 208 -33.39 -26.23 -44.54
N ASP A 209 -34.31 -25.47 -45.12
CA ASP A 209 -34.19 -24.99 -46.51
C ASP A 209 -33.48 -23.63 -46.60
N THR A 210 -33.67 -22.76 -45.60
CA THR A 210 -33.15 -21.38 -45.62
C THR A 210 -32.04 -21.12 -44.61
N GLY A 211 -31.85 -22.01 -43.63
CA GLY A 211 -30.90 -21.85 -42.53
C GLY A 211 -31.29 -20.79 -41.50
N LEU A 212 -32.44 -20.12 -41.65
CA LEU A 212 -32.90 -19.05 -40.77
C LEU A 212 -33.62 -19.60 -39.52
N PRO A 213 -33.54 -18.92 -38.37
CA PRO A 213 -34.30 -19.31 -37.18
C PRO A 213 -35.82 -19.31 -37.44
N ILE A 214 -36.51 -20.38 -37.04
CA ILE A 214 -37.94 -20.58 -37.34
C ILE A 214 -38.81 -19.48 -36.70
N PHE A 215 -38.39 -18.94 -35.55
CA PHE A 215 -39.15 -17.91 -34.82
C PHE A 215 -38.72 -16.46 -35.11
N ILE A 216 -38.00 -16.20 -36.19
CA ILE A 216 -37.44 -14.86 -36.47
C ILE A 216 -38.49 -13.74 -36.58
N GLU A 217 -39.72 -14.06 -36.98
CA GLU A 217 -40.82 -13.09 -37.10
C GLU A 217 -41.52 -12.76 -35.76
N TYR A 218 -41.24 -13.53 -34.70
CA TYR A 218 -41.90 -13.32 -33.40
C TYR A 218 -41.18 -12.27 -32.56
N LYS A 219 -41.92 -11.27 -32.07
CA LYS A 219 -41.37 -10.21 -31.19
C LYS A 219 -40.67 -10.78 -29.94
N LEU A 220 -41.21 -11.84 -29.35
CA LEU A 220 -40.62 -12.50 -28.17
C LEU A 220 -39.24 -13.12 -28.48
N PHE A 221 -39.06 -13.64 -29.68
CA PHE A 221 -37.78 -14.20 -30.13
C PHE A 221 -36.73 -13.10 -30.29
N MET A 222 -37.10 -11.95 -30.88
CA MET A 222 -36.20 -10.80 -30.97
C MET A 222 -35.81 -10.26 -29.58
N VAL A 223 -36.75 -10.20 -28.63
CA VAL A 223 -36.45 -9.82 -27.23
C VAL A 223 -35.47 -10.81 -26.59
N PHE A 224 -35.62 -12.11 -26.85
CA PHE A 224 -34.68 -13.13 -26.38
C PHE A 224 -33.26 -12.91 -26.94
N ILE A 225 -33.10 -12.73 -28.25
CA ILE A 225 -31.80 -12.50 -28.89
C ILE A 225 -31.12 -11.24 -28.36
N ILE A 226 -31.88 -10.13 -28.24
CA ILE A 226 -31.36 -8.86 -27.69
C ILE A 226 -30.93 -9.05 -26.23
N SER A 227 -31.74 -9.73 -25.42
CA SER A 227 -31.41 -9.97 -24.00
C SER A 227 -30.19 -10.87 -23.84
N ALA A 228 -30.06 -11.91 -24.66
CA ALA A 228 -28.89 -12.78 -24.69
C ALA A 228 -27.63 -12.02 -25.08
N ALA A 229 -27.71 -11.14 -26.09
CA ALA A 229 -26.60 -10.28 -26.50
C ALA A 229 -26.20 -9.30 -25.38
N VAL A 230 -27.17 -8.62 -24.75
CA VAL A 230 -26.90 -7.69 -23.64
C VAL A 230 -26.26 -8.43 -22.45
N SER A 231 -26.78 -9.62 -22.11
CA SER A 231 -26.23 -10.45 -21.04
C SER A 231 -24.80 -10.89 -21.36
N LEU A 232 -24.50 -11.27 -22.61
CA LEU A 232 -23.14 -11.60 -23.04
C LEU A 232 -22.22 -10.40 -22.83
N PHE A 233 -22.55 -9.26 -23.45
CA PHE A 233 -21.70 -8.07 -23.39
C PHE A 233 -21.48 -7.65 -21.94
N SER A 234 -22.54 -7.60 -21.13
CA SER A 234 -22.43 -7.26 -19.71
C SER A 234 -21.54 -8.23 -18.94
N SER A 235 -21.68 -9.54 -19.18
CA SER A 235 -20.89 -10.58 -18.49
C SER A 235 -19.41 -10.52 -18.90
N THR A 236 -19.13 -10.45 -20.20
CA THR A 236 -17.76 -10.32 -20.73
C THR A 236 -17.11 -9.02 -20.24
N THR A 237 -17.82 -7.89 -20.29
CA THR A 237 -17.32 -6.61 -19.77
C THR A 237 -17.05 -6.69 -18.27
N SER A 238 -17.91 -7.33 -17.47
CA SER A 238 -17.67 -7.53 -16.03
C SER A 238 -16.41 -8.36 -15.77
N VAL A 239 -16.19 -9.45 -16.50
CA VAL A 239 -14.98 -10.29 -16.38
C VAL A 239 -13.74 -9.50 -16.78
N LEU A 240 -13.79 -8.77 -17.89
CA LEU A 240 -12.68 -7.92 -18.35
C LEU A 240 -12.39 -6.77 -17.39
N MET A 241 -13.40 -6.16 -16.79
CA MET A 241 -13.22 -5.14 -15.74
C MET A 241 -12.59 -5.74 -14.50
N PHE A 242 -13.04 -6.91 -14.05
CA PHE A 242 -12.45 -7.59 -12.89
C PHE A 242 -10.99 -7.96 -13.16
N LEU A 243 -10.70 -8.53 -14.33
CA LEU A 243 -9.34 -8.83 -14.78
C LEU A 243 -8.51 -7.54 -14.93
N GLY A 244 -9.10 -6.47 -15.44
CA GLY A 244 -8.48 -5.17 -15.58
C GLY A 244 -8.13 -4.53 -14.25
N ILE A 245 -9.02 -4.59 -13.25
CA ILE A 245 -8.76 -4.12 -11.88
C ILE A 245 -7.58 -4.89 -11.30
N LEU A 246 -7.58 -6.22 -11.43
CA LEU A 246 -6.47 -7.05 -10.99
C LEU A 246 -5.16 -6.65 -11.68
N ILE A 247 -5.15 -6.61 -13.02
CA ILE A 247 -3.94 -6.29 -13.80
C ILE A 247 -3.48 -4.86 -13.54
N THR A 248 -4.36 -3.87 -13.42
CA THR A 248 -3.97 -2.48 -13.14
C THR A 248 -3.39 -2.30 -11.74
N THR A 249 -3.90 -3.03 -10.74
CA THR A 249 -3.22 -3.21 -9.45
C THR A 249 -1.92 -4.01 -9.54
N PHE A 250 -1.46 -4.42 -10.71
CA PHE A 250 -0.11 -4.97 -10.89
C PHE A 250 0.75 -4.12 -11.82
N LEU A 251 0.15 -3.45 -12.80
CA LEU A 251 0.87 -2.77 -13.89
C LEU A 251 1.21 -1.30 -13.60
N SER A 252 0.66 -0.67 -12.54
CA SER A 252 0.94 0.72 -12.19
C SER A 252 2.32 0.93 -11.53
N LEU A 253 3.36 0.29 -12.07
CA LEU A 253 4.75 0.25 -11.59
C LEU A 253 5.73 0.94 -12.54
#